data_AF-A0A3P3W592-F1
#
_entry.id   AF-A0A3P3W592-F1
#
_cell.length_a   1.000
_cell.length_b   1.000
_cell.length_c   1.000
_cell.angle_alpha   90.00
_cell.angle_beta   90.00
_cell.angle_gamma   90.00
#
_symmetry.space_group_name_H-M   'P 1'
#
loop_
_entity.id
_entity.type
_entity.pdbx_description
1 polymer ?
#
loop_
_entity_poly.entity_id
_entity_poly.type
_entity_poly.pdbx_seq_one_letter_code
_entity_poly.pdbx_strand_id
1 'polypeptide(L)'
;MNKKLYSLFFIILLFGCKPLEKSVKNIREVATPFENPPEWAKGVIWYEIAVERFRNRDTSNDPTPDDIKGSYPGFVPEGWQVTPWNHDWYKEDSYFKNIGNQKDHYGNVLTKITDSADAPLWR
;
A
#
# COMPACT_ATOMS: atom_id res chain seq x y z
N MET A 1 52.00 14.58 37.60
CA MET A 1 51.00 14.07 36.64
C MET A 1 51.56 12.80 36.01
N ASN A 2 51.06 11.63 36.43
CA ASN A 2 51.76 10.36 36.26
C ASN A 2 51.56 9.77 34.86
N LYS A 3 52.62 9.67 34.06
CA LYS A 3 52.61 9.07 32.71
C LYS A 3 52.06 7.62 32.71
N LYS A 4 52.15 6.92 33.84
CA LYS A 4 51.54 5.59 34.05
C LYS A 4 50.01 5.61 34.06
N LEU A 5 49.39 6.71 34.50
CA LEU A 5 47.92 6.86 34.53
C LEU A 5 47.35 7.06 33.12
N TYR A 6 48.04 7.83 32.27
CA TYR A 6 47.67 7.99 30.86
C TYR A 6 47.88 6.70 30.06
N SER A 7 48.93 5.94 30.36
CA SER A 7 49.17 4.63 29.73
C SER A 7 48.07 3.63 30.05
N LEU A 8 47.52 3.63 31.28
CA LEU A 8 46.42 2.74 31.66
C LEU A 8 45.10 3.14 30.98
N PHE A 9 44.86 4.44 30.85
CA PHE A 9 43.67 4.97 30.18
C PHE A 9 43.65 4.68 28.67
N PHE A 10 44.83 4.71 28.03
CA PHE A 10 44.97 4.40 26.60
C PHE A 10 44.73 2.91 26.30
N ILE A 11 45.10 2.01 27.23
CA ILE A 11 44.85 0.57 27.09
C ILE A 11 43.33 0.27 27.18
N ILE A 12 42.60 0.94 28.07
CA ILE A 12 41.14 0.74 28.22
C ILE A 12 40.37 1.22 26.98
N LEU A 13 40.83 2.29 26.33
CA LEU A 13 40.25 2.81 25.09
C LEU A 13 40.42 1.87 23.88
N LEU A 14 41.49 1.06 23.86
CA LEU A 14 41.77 0.13 22.76
C LEU A 14 41.00 -1.20 22.86
N PHE A 15 40.48 -1.57 24.04
CA PHE A 15 39.67 -2.79 24.22
C PHE A 15 38.15 -2.55 24.16
N GLY A 16 37.70 -1.31 23.92
CA GLY A 16 36.28 -0.93 23.94
C GLY A 16 35.47 -1.26 22.68
N CYS A 17 36.10 -1.59 21.55
CA CYS A 17 35.41 -1.92 20.31
C CYS A 17 35.25 -3.45 20.15
N LYS A 18 34.12 -3.99 20.61
CA LYS A 18 33.63 -5.27 20.08
C LYS A 18 32.90 -4.98 18.75
N PRO A 19 33.19 -5.68 17.65
CA PRO A 19 32.35 -5.59 16.47
C PRO A 19 30.92 -6.01 16.84
N LEU A 20 29.95 -5.23 16.40
CA LEU A 20 28.54 -5.58 16.51
C LEU A 20 28.32 -6.80 15.61
N GLU A 21 28.38 -7.99 16.18
CA GLU A 21 28.00 -9.21 15.48
C GLU A 21 26.49 -9.11 15.26
N LYS A 22 26.12 -8.54 14.10
CA LYS A 22 24.76 -8.60 13.61
C LYS A 22 24.48 -10.09 13.47
N SER A 23 23.77 -10.65 14.45
CA SER A 23 23.15 -11.95 14.34
C SER A 23 22.25 -11.87 13.11
N VAL A 24 22.79 -12.26 11.97
CA VAL A 24 21.99 -12.64 10.82
C VAL A 24 21.33 -13.92 11.31
N LYS A 25 20.19 -13.78 12.00
CA LYS A 25 19.25 -14.89 12.14
C LYS A 25 19.14 -15.44 10.74
N ASN A 26 19.54 -16.69 10.58
CA ASN A 26 19.31 -17.45 9.37
C ASN A 26 17.79 -17.41 9.17
N ILE A 27 17.28 -16.46 8.38
CA ILE A 27 15.87 -16.39 8.01
C ILE A 27 15.71 -17.54 7.04
N ARG A 28 15.61 -18.77 7.59
CA ARG A 28 15.03 -19.86 6.84
C ARG A 28 13.61 -19.42 6.60
N GLU A 29 13.28 -19.25 5.32
CA GLU A 29 11.93 -19.01 4.85
C GLU A 29 11.09 -20.20 5.32
N VAL A 30 10.41 -20.04 6.46
CA VAL A 30 9.46 -21.05 6.94
C VAL A 30 8.22 -20.87 6.11
N ALA A 31 8.25 -21.43 4.90
CA ALA A 31 7.07 -21.52 4.06
C ALA A 31 6.09 -22.50 4.73
N THR A 32 4.91 -22.02 5.10
CA THR A 32 3.83 -22.91 5.52
C THR A 32 3.29 -23.64 4.29
N PRO A 33 3.17 -24.98 4.33
CA PRO A 33 2.49 -25.73 3.27
C PRO A 33 1.09 -25.16 3.04
N PHE A 34 0.63 -25.11 1.78
CA PHE A 34 -0.69 -24.57 1.43
C PHE A 34 -1.84 -25.23 2.22
N GLU A 35 -1.78 -26.56 2.37
CA GLU A 35 -2.77 -27.35 3.12
C GLU A 35 -2.64 -27.23 4.65
N ASN A 36 -1.65 -26.50 5.15
CA ASN A 36 -1.38 -26.39 6.58
C ASN A 36 -1.08 -24.93 6.97
N PRO A 37 -2.13 -24.10 7.12
CA PRO A 37 -1.95 -22.71 7.55
C PRO A 37 -1.31 -22.66 8.95
N PRO A 38 -0.63 -21.56 9.30
CA PRO A 38 0.00 -21.42 10.61
C PRO A 38 -0.98 -21.67 11.77
N GLU A 39 -0.55 -22.40 12.80
CA GLU A 39 -1.41 -22.74 13.94
C GLU A 39 -2.00 -21.50 14.65
N TRP A 40 -1.26 -20.39 14.70
CA TRP A 40 -1.75 -19.15 15.31
C TRP A 40 -2.97 -18.58 14.58
N ALA A 41 -3.12 -18.84 13.27
CA ALA A 41 -4.23 -18.31 12.47
C ALA A 41 -5.59 -18.87 12.91
N LYS A 42 -5.62 -20.03 13.58
CA LYS A 42 -6.84 -20.65 14.14
C LYS A 42 -7.33 -19.95 15.41
N GLY A 43 -6.44 -19.27 16.13
CA GLY A 43 -6.72 -18.69 17.45
C GLY A 43 -6.97 -17.18 17.44
N VAL A 44 -7.06 -16.56 16.26
CA VAL A 44 -7.23 -15.11 16.11
C VAL A 44 -8.56 -14.76 15.43
N ILE A 45 -8.95 -13.50 15.57
CA ILE A 45 -10.09 -12.92 14.86
C ILE A 45 -9.53 -12.11 13.70
N TRP A 46 -10.05 -12.34 12.50
CA TRP A 46 -9.63 -11.65 11.28
C TRP A 46 -10.55 -10.46 10.99
N TYR A 47 -9.93 -9.34 10.62
CA TYR A 47 -10.61 -8.16 10.13
C TYR A 47 -10.08 -7.86 8.72
N GLU A 48 -10.97 -7.91 7.73
CA GLU A 48 -10.69 -7.44 6.39
C GLU A 48 -10.98 -5.94 6.31
N ILE A 49 -10.04 -5.18 5.76
CA ILE A 49 -10.11 -3.72 5.70
C ILE A 49 -9.92 -3.27 4.25
N ALA A 50 -10.94 -2.64 3.69
CA ALA A 50 -10.82 -1.88 2.44
C ALA A 50 -10.09 -0.56 2.75
N VAL A 51 -8.77 -0.53 2.50
CA VAL A 51 -7.88 0.57 2.92
C VAL A 51 -8.33 1.94 2.43
N GLU A 52 -8.93 2.00 1.23
CA GLU A 52 -9.38 3.24 0.60
C GLU A 52 -10.67 3.82 1.23
N ARG A 53 -11.48 3.01 1.94
CA ARG A 53 -12.74 3.44 2.57
C ARG A 53 -12.77 3.30 4.09
N PHE A 54 -11.71 2.81 4.72
CA PHE A 54 -11.66 2.66 6.18
C PHE A 54 -11.49 3.99 6.89
N ARG A 55 -10.44 4.74 6.53
CA ARG A 55 -10.15 6.08 7.08
C ARG A 55 -9.04 6.77 6.29
N ASN A 56 -9.32 7.94 5.75
CA ASN A 56 -8.26 8.81 5.23
C ASN A 56 -7.63 9.64 6.37
N ARG A 57 -6.35 9.40 6.71
CA ARG A 57 -5.62 10.10 7.77
C ARG A 57 -4.62 11.12 7.23
N ASP A 58 -4.15 10.95 6.00
CA ASP A 58 -3.06 11.72 5.43
C ASP A 58 -3.41 12.10 4.00
N THR A 59 -4.02 13.27 3.84
CA THR A 59 -4.45 13.75 2.51
C THR A 59 -3.28 14.16 1.63
N SER A 60 -2.03 14.14 2.12
CA SER A 60 -0.87 14.50 1.30
C SER A 60 -0.50 13.42 0.29
N ASN A 61 -1.03 12.21 0.46
CA ASN A 61 -0.85 11.09 -0.46
C ASN A 61 -2.16 10.67 -1.16
N ASP A 62 -3.18 11.53 -1.12
CA ASP A 62 -4.40 11.31 -1.88
C ASP A 62 -4.07 11.21 -3.39
N PRO A 63 -4.74 10.30 -4.13
CA PRO A 63 -4.46 10.11 -5.53
C PRO A 63 -4.76 11.37 -6.34
N THR A 64 -3.95 11.61 -7.35
CA THR A 64 -4.06 12.73 -8.28
C THR A 64 -4.49 12.23 -9.67
N PRO A 65 -4.96 13.12 -10.55
CA PRO A 65 -5.20 12.78 -11.96
C PRO A 65 -4.00 12.11 -12.65
N ASP A 66 -2.78 12.45 -12.26
CA ASP A 66 -1.57 11.89 -12.87
C ASP A 66 -1.35 10.43 -12.46
N ASP A 67 -1.73 10.04 -11.24
CA ASP A 67 -1.55 8.67 -10.71
C ASP A 67 -2.43 7.64 -11.43
N ILE A 68 -3.53 8.08 -12.06
CA ILE A 68 -4.50 7.22 -12.75
C ILE A 68 -4.37 7.29 -14.27
N LYS A 69 -3.36 7.98 -14.81
CA LYS A 69 -3.12 7.99 -16.27
C LYS A 69 -2.82 6.59 -16.77
N GLY A 70 -3.56 6.16 -17.80
CA GLY A 70 -3.43 4.82 -18.39
C GLY A 70 -4.10 3.70 -17.60
N SER A 71 -4.73 3.99 -16.44
CA SER A 71 -5.65 3.05 -15.82
C SER A 71 -6.91 2.89 -16.68
N TYR A 72 -7.74 1.89 -16.37
CA TYR A 72 -9.10 1.87 -16.90
C TYR A 72 -9.82 3.19 -16.58
N PRO A 73 -10.62 3.77 -17.51
CA PRO A 73 -10.97 3.27 -18.85
C PRO A 73 -9.98 3.63 -19.96
N GLY A 74 -8.88 4.30 -19.65
CA GLY A 74 -7.84 4.71 -20.60
C GLY A 74 -7.65 6.18 -20.79
N PHE A 75 -8.44 6.95 -20.07
CA PHE A 75 -8.33 8.38 -19.96
C PHE A 75 -8.71 8.78 -18.55
N VAL A 76 -8.32 10.00 -18.17
CA VAL A 76 -8.74 10.61 -16.92
C VAL A 76 -10.00 11.43 -17.18
N PRO A 77 -11.15 11.15 -16.52
CA PRO A 77 -12.37 11.90 -16.73
C PRO A 77 -12.18 13.40 -16.48
N GLU A 78 -12.86 14.23 -17.27
CA GLU A 78 -12.86 15.67 -17.04
C GLU A 78 -13.50 16.02 -15.69
N GLY A 79 -12.79 16.79 -14.87
CA GLY A 79 -13.22 17.14 -13.52
C GLY A 79 -13.08 16.01 -12.50
N TRP A 80 -12.27 14.99 -12.80
CA TRP A 80 -11.93 13.94 -11.84
C TRP A 80 -11.49 14.52 -10.49
N GLN A 81 -11.94 13.91 -9.40
CA GLN A 81 -11.58 14.30 -8.04
C GLN A 81 -11.60 13.07 -7.13
N VAL A 82 -10.91 13.18 -5.99
CA VAL A 82 -10.95 12.17 -4.93
C VAL A 82 -12.37 12.04 -4.38
N THR A 83 -12.91 10.82 -4.40
CA THR A 83 -14.20 10.51 -3.77
C THR A 83 -14.05 10.45 -2.25
N PRO A 84 -14.89 11.15 -1.47
CA PRO A 84 -14.83 11.07 -0.01
C PRO A 84 -14.98 9.63 0.50
N TRP A 85 -14.19 9.24 1.51
CA TRP A 85 -14.20 7.86 2.03
C TRP A 85 -15.56 7.44 2.61
N ASN A 86 -16.39 8.40 3.04
CA ASN A 86 -17.74 8.20 3.55
C ASN A 86 -18.84 8.41 2.49
N HIS A 87 -18.48 8.49 1.21
CA HIS A 87 -19.42 8.66 0.11
C HIS A 87 -20.33 7.44 -0.06
N ASP A 88 -21.58 7.69 -0.47
CA ASP A 88 -22.58 6.64 -0.71
C ASP A 88 -22.14 5.73 -1.86
N TRP A 89 -22.15 4.42 -1.60
CA TRP A 89 -21.72 3.39 -2.54
C TRP A 89 -22.51 3.41 -3.86
N TYR A 90 -23.80 3.72 -3.79
CA TYR A 90 -24.68 3.67 -4.96
C TYR A 90 -24.78 5.01 -5.70
N LYS A 91 -24.06 6.02 -5.23
CA LYS A 91 -24.10 7.35 -5.80
C LYS A 91 -22.90 7.57 -6.72
N GLU A 92 -23.19 7.97 -7.95
CA GLU A 92 -22.15 8.29 -8.93
C GLU A 92 -21.32 9.50 -8.50
N ASP A 93 -20.04 9.48 -8.85
CA ASP A 93 -19.17 10.64 -8.73
C ASP A 93 -19.64 11.77 -9.66
N SER A 94 -19.43 13.02 -9.25
CA SER A 94 -19.90 14.18 -10.01
C SER A 94 -19.31 14.28 -11.42
N TYR A 95 -18.06 13.83 -11.60
CA TYR A 95 -17.37 13.86 -12.89
C TYR A 95 -17.89 12.81 -13.88
N PHE A 96 -18.65 11.81 -13.43
CA PHE A 96 -19.16 10.76 -14.31
C PHE A 96 -20.08 11.32 -15.40
N LYS A 97 -20.78 12.42 -15.10
CA LYS A 97 -21.63 13.16 -16.05
C LYS A 97 -20.86 13.74 -17.23
N ASN A 98 -19.54 13.94 -17.08
CA ASN A 98 -18.69 14.53 -18.11
C ASN A 98 -18.08 13.48 -19.04
N ILE A 99 -18.27 12.18 -18.75
CA ILE A 99 -17.71 11.09 -19.56
C ILE A 99 -18.41 10.98 -20.92
N GLY A 100 -19.72 11.25 -21.00
CA GLY A 100 -20.48 11.24 -22.25
C GLY A 100 -20.46 9.86 -22.93
N ASN A 101 -20.16 9.82 -24.23
CA ASN A 101 -20.06 8.57 -25.03
C ASN A 101 -18.60 8.08 -25.19
N GLN A 102 -17.73 8.40 -24.23
CA GLN A 102 -16.35 7.92 -24.28
C GLN A 102 -16.29 6.41 -24.21
N LYS A 103 -15.30 5.85 -24.89
CA LYS A 103 -15.06 4.42 -24.96
C LYS A 103 -13.94 4.04 -24.02
N ASP A 104 -14.06 2.86 -23.42
CA ASP A 104 -12.98 2.25 -22.68
C ASP A 104 -11.88 1.70 -23.60
N HIS A 105 -10.80 1.19 -23.01
CA HIS A 105 -9.69 0.51 -23.70
C HIS A 105 -10.12 -0.62 -24.65
N TYR A 106 -11.30 -1.20 -24.44
CA TYR A 106 -11.84 -2.30 -25.23
C TYR A 106 -12.83 -1.82 -26.30
N GLY A 107 -13.09 -0.52 -26.38
CA GLY A 107 -14.01 0.08 -27.33
C GLY A 107 -15.48 0.07 -26.89
N ASN A 108 -15.78 -0.33 -25.66
CA ASN A 108 -17.13 -0.29 -25.09
C ASN A 108 -17.48 1.13 -24.69
N VAL A 109 -18.72 1.56 -24.94
CA VAL A 109 -19.19 2.88 -24.53
C VAL A 109 -19.50 2.86 -23.04
N LEU A 110 -18.94 3.81 -22.29
CA LEU A 110 -19.23 4.00 -20.86
C LEU A 110 -20.55 4.77 -20.72
N THR A 111 -21.53 4.15 -20.07
CA THR A 111 -22.86 4.72 -19.86
C THR A 111 -23.25 4.81 -18.39
N LYS A 112 -22.69 3.96 -17.54
CA LYS A 112 -23.01 3.86 -16.10
C LYS A 112 -21.78 3.50 -15.27
N ILE A 113 -21.86 3.76 -13.97
CA ILE A 113 -20.81 3.38 -13.01
C ILE A 113 -20.54 1.87 -12.96
N THR A 114 -21.53 1.04 -13.27
CA THR A 114 -21.36 -0.42 -13.32
C THR A 114 -20.48 -0.85 -14.49
N ASP A 115 -20.39 -0.07 -15.56
CA ASP A 115 -19.64 -0.46 -16.74
C ASP A 115 -18.13 -0.60 -16.43
N SER A 116 -17.61 0.13 -15.44
CA SER A 116 -16.23 -0.06 -14.95
C SER A 116 -16.06 -1.29 -14.09
N ALA A 117 -17.07 -1.64 -13.29
CA ALA A 117 -17.09 -2.89 -12.54
C ALA A 117 -17.32 -4.08 -13.46
N ASP A 118 -17.90 -3.85 -14.64
CA ASP A 118 -18.30 -4.86 -15.61
C ASP A 118 -17.28 -5.12 -16.74
N ALA A 119 -16.08 -4.51 -16.65
CA ALA A 119 -15.02 -4.67 -17.64
C ALA A 119 -14.61 -6.15 -17.82
N PRO A 120 -14.44 -6.68 -19.04
CA PRO A 120 -14.38 -8.11 -19.37
C PRO A 120 -13.28 -8.97 -18.70
N LEU A 121 -12.49 -8.44 -17.76
CA LEU A 121 -11.44 -9.13 -17.02
C LEU A 121 -11.93 -9.99 -15.84
N TRP A 122 -13.22 -9.93 -15.47
CA TRP A 122 -13.81 -10.75 -14.40
C TRP A 122 -14.87 -11.76 -14.89
N ARG A 123 -15.02 -11.94 -16.20
CA ARG A 123 -15.82 -13.02 -16.81
C ARG A 123 -14.96 -14.06 -17.51
#